data_AF-A0A7X9XAR0-F1
#
_entry.id   AF-A0A7X9XAR0-F1
#
_cell.length_a   1.000
_cell.length_b   1.000
_cell.length_c   1.000
_cell.angle_alpha   90.00
_cell.angle_beta   90.00
_cell.angle_gamma   90.00
#
_symmetry.space_group_name_H-M   'P 1'
#
loop_
_entity.id
_entity.type
_entity.pdbx_description
1 polymer ?
#
loop_
_entity_poly.entity_id
_entity_poly.type
_entity_poly.pdbx_seq_one_letter_code
_entity_poly.pdbx_strand_id
1 'polypeptide(L)'
;MIKALAVCLTFFAIYSFSMITTHSEKPQYFAYDTNWESVQSYKVPQWFKDAKLGIFVDWGIYNVPKIKTPYYARLMDFDSVQYNANGKVINNAPHPLHNFHVQTYGPTAKYEDFIPLYTAQYFNADDWARAFKASGAKYVISVAEHHDGFAMYNSQHTDFNSLNMGPKRDLTQELIQATKKQNLKVGLSSHFAFNWNFHTSNSDQQKANQKLDLASQYPSQAVSQTFIDHWWGRTKDIIDQYEPDVMWFDFYMNKNEFKPYHEKLALYYYNKGIDWNREVVLQSQDKYSNALPKGTNVMNFNYSKVKEIKEEKWQANIPLVKYMDYETGEGKHKKTRRVIEDFVDIISKNGNALLHIFPNADGTIPDQQIQVLEEVGVWMNINQKAIYGATTWVTYGKGTMTTYKGAFSKQFNLNYSTQDSYRFTKNNNKLYVFLMNNSEDGVLEVTDLGNEDNELNIRHINLLGTEEEVEWKQTEKGLSIFISKNRPSKYARVYEIEFENQIVLK
;
A
#
# COMPACT_ATOMS: atom_id res chain seq x y z
N MET A 1 50.70 56.97 21.99
CA MET A 1 51.02 55.88 22.95
C MET A 1 49.87 55.81 23.94
N ILE A 2 48.98 54.81 23.82
CA ILE A 2 48.96 53.57 24.61
C ILE A 2 48.37 53.75 26.03
N LYS A 3 47.26 53.04 26.29
CA LYS A 3 46.71 52.52 27.59
C LYS A 3 46.10 53.54 28.57
N ALA A 4 45.11 53.24 29.41
CA ALA A 4 44.18 52.11 29.62
C ALA A 4 43.24 52.45 30.83
N LEU A 5 42.18 51.62 31.01
CA LEU A 5 41.35 51.39 32.22
C LEU A 5 40.40 52.53 32.68
N ALA A 6 39.06 52.39 32.65
CA ALA A 6 38.13 51.48 33.36
C ALA A 6 37.59 52.08 34.67
N VAL A 7 36.25 52.18 34.80
CA VAL A 7 35.40 51.66 35.90
C VAL A 7 33.96 52.19 35.79
N CYS A 8 33.05 51.21 35.60
CA CYS A 8 31.67 51.03 36.09
C CYS A 8 30.69 52.22 36.26
N LEU A 9 29.65 52.22 35.41
CA LEU A 9 28.28 52.54 35.81
C LEU A 9 27.34 51.47 35.25
N THR A 10 26.77 50.69 36.16
CA THR A 10 25.73 49.69 35.95
C THR A 10 24.39 50.36 35.63
N PHE A 11 23.81 50.05 34.47
CA PHE A 11 22.36 50.10 34.27
C PHE A 11 21.93 48.78 33.63
N PHE A 12 21.14 48.01 34.39
CA PHE A 12 20.46 46.80 33.94
C PHE A 12 19.41 47.19 32.89
N ALA A 13 19.64 46.83 31.63
CA ALA A 13 18.60 46.83 30.60
C ALA A 13 18.22 45.38 30.30
N ILE A 14 17.04 45.00 30.78
CA ILE A 14 16.37 43.74 30.50
C ILE A 14 15.99 43.76 29.00
N TYR A 15 16.76 43.07 28.16
CA TYR A 15 16.29 42.69 26.83
C TYR A 15 15.52 41.38 26.96
N SER A 16 14.20 41.51 27.15
CA SER A 16 13.26 40.42 26.91
C SER A 16 13.30 40.06 25.43
N PHE A 17 13.95 38.95 25.11
CA PHE A 17 13.80 38.26 23.83
C PHE A 17 12.36 37.74 23.76
N SER A 18 11.49 38.48 23.07
CA SER A 18 10.20 37.96 22.63
C SER A 18 10.47 36.87 21.62
N MET A 19 10.53 35.61 22.07
CA MET A 19 10.39 34.47 21.18
C MET A 19 9.04 34.64 20.49
N ILE A 20 9.06 34.96 19.20
CA ILE A 20 7.92 34.74 18.32
C ILE A 20 7.81 33.22 18.21
N THR A 21 7.14 32.61 19.18
CA THR A 21 6.56 31.29 19.00
C THR A 21 5.54 31.44 17.89
N THR A 22 5.88 31.02 16.68
CA THR A 22 4.89 30.68 15.67
C THR A 22 4.00 29.61 16.28
N HIS A 23 2.86 30.02 16.83
CA HIS A 23 1.76 29.11 17.11
C HIS A 23 1.39 28.53 15.74
N SER A 24 1.86 27.33 15.47
CA SER A 24 1.20 26.45 14.52
C SER A 24 -0.22 26.30 15.07
N GLU A 25 -1.19 27.01 14.51
CA GLU A 25 -2.60 26.73 14.76
C GLU A 25 -2.80 25.25 14.47
N LYS A 26 -3.11 24.48 15.51
CA LYS A 26 -3.55 23.10 15.32
C LYS A 26 -4.83 23.18 14.49
N PRO A 27 -4.97 22.41 13.40
CA PRO A 27 -6.20 22.40 12.63
C PRO A 27 -7.36 22.06 13.56
N GLN A 28 -8.37 22.95 13.62
CA GLN A 28 -9.61 22.70 14.34
C GLN A 28 -10.45 21.73 13.50
N TYR A 29 -10.53 20.48 13.93
CA TYR A 29 -11.36 19.47 13.28
C TYR A 29 -12.82 19.63 13.72
N PHE A 30 -13.72 19.93 12.78
CA PHE A 30 -15.16 19.93 13.05
C PHE A 30 -15.70 18.50 12.93
N ALA A 31 -16.52 18.08 13.89
CA ALA A 31 -17.21 16.80 13.83
C ALA A 31 -18.04 16.70 12.55
N TYR A 32 -18.04 15.51 11.93
CA TYR A 32 -18.93 15.21 10.83
C TYR A 32 -20.35 14.99 11.37
N ASP A 33 -21.32 15.70 10.80
CA ASP A 33 -22.75 15.50 11.08
C ASP A 33 -23.18 14.08 10.72
N THR A 34 -24.38 13.67 11.14
CA THR A 34 -24.87 12.29 10.92
C THR A 34 -25.33 12.00 9.47
N ASN A 35 -24.75 12.68 8.46
CA ASN A 35 -25.12 12.55 7.05
C ASN A 35 -23.92 12.60 6.09
N TRP A 36 -24.13 12.10 4.86
CA TRP A 36 -23.14 12.02 3.79
C TRP A 36 -22.63 13.37 3.30
N GLU A 37 -23.45 14.42 3.34
CA GLU A 37 -23.04 15.75 2.87
C GLU A 37 -21.84 16.26 3.67
N SER A 38 -21.84 16.01 4.99
CA SER A 38 -20.68 16.34 5.82
C SER A 38 -19.42 15.58 5.39
N VAL A 39 -19.54 14.30 5.02
CA VAL A 39 -18.42 13.45 4.59
C VAL A 39 -17.82 13.89 3.27
N GLN A 40 -18.59 14.54 2.38
CA GLN A 40 -18.07 15.08 1.11
C GLN A 40 -17.00 16.17 1.33
N SER A 41 -16.94 16.77 2.52
CA SER A 41 -15.87 17.71 2.89
C SER A 41 -14.54 17.02 3.19
N TYR A 42 -14.51 15.69 3.38
CA TYR A 42 -13.30 14.93 3.64
C TYR A 42 -12.22 15.19 2.60
N LYS A 43 -10.98 15.31 3.07
CA LYS A 43 -9.79 15.44 2.23
C LYS A 43 -8.81 14.36 2.62
N VAL A 44 -8.21 13.73 1.62
CA VAL A 44 -7.11 12.79 1.86
C VAL A 44 -5.99 13.54 2.61
N PRO A 45 -5.57 13.04 3.79
CA PRO A 45 -4.59 13.70 4.65
C PRO A 45 -3.26 13.95 3.95
N GLN A 46 -2.60 15.05 4.32
CA GLN A 46 -1.33 15.43 3.69
C GLN A 46 -0.24 14.38 3.94
N TRP A 47 -0.19 13.80 5.14
CA TRP A 47 0.77 12.75 5.47
C TRP A 47 0.67 11.55 4.50
N PHE A 48 -0.55 11.17 4.10
CA PHE A 48 -0.77 10.05 3.18
C PHE A 48 -0.38 10.44 1.77
N LYS A 49 -0.70 11.68 1.33
CA LYS A 49 -0.24 12.20 0.04
C LYS A 49 1.27 12.19 -0.07
N ASP A 50 1.98 12.53 1.00
CA ASP A 50 3.44 12.69 1.01
C ASP A 50 4.19 11.37 1.20
N ALA A 51 3.56 10.37 1.81
CA ALA A 51 4.16 9.10 2.19
C ALA A 51 4.74 8.31 1.01
N LYS A 52 4.01 8.25 -0.12
CA LYS A 52 4.29 7.52 -1.37
C LYS A 52 4.47 6.00 -1.30
N LEU A 53 5.07 5.47 -0.23
CA LEU A 53 5.41 4.06 -0.08
C LEU A 53 4.91 3.51 1.25
N GLY A 54 4.15 2.42 1.19
CA GLY A 54 3.79 1.60 2.35
C GLY A 54 4.10 0.13 2.13
N ILE A 55 3.96 -0.67 3.20
CA ILE A 55 4.02 -2.13 3.17
C ILE A 55 2.62 -2.71 3.42
N PHE A 56 2.23 -3.72 2.66
CA PHE A 56 1.05 -4.54 2.96
C PHE A 56 1.46 -5.95 3.34
N VAL A 57 0.98 -6.38 4.50
CA VAL A 57 1.33 -7.66 5.12
C VAL A 57 0.13 -8.60 5.02
N ASP A 58 0.26 -9.62 4.17
CA ASP A 58 -0.78 -10.62 3.93
C ASP A 58 -0.37 -11.95 4.58
N TRP A 59 -0.83 -12.13 5.82
CA TRP A 59 -0.37 -13.17 6.72
C TRP A 59 -1.51 -13.68 7.61
N GLY A 60 -1.71 -15.00 7.62
CA GLY A 60 -2.68 -15.70 8.45
C GLY A 60 -2.55 -17.22 8.30
N ILE A 61 -3.59 -17.96 8.71
CA ILE A 61 -3.62 -19.44 8.63
C ILE A 61 -3.40 -19.93 7.19
N TYR A 62 -3.91 -19.18 6.21
CA TYR A 62 -3.77 -19.50 4.78
C TYR A 62 -2.32 -19.48 4.27
N ASN A 63 -1.34 -19.05 5.08
CA ASN A 63 0.09 -19.18 4.78
C ASN A 63 0.69 -20.53 5.22
N VAL A 64 0.01 -21.33 6.04
CA VAL A 64 0.47 -22.66 6.50
C VAL A 64 0.79 -23.60 5.32
N PRO A 65 -0.05 -23.67 4.27
CA PRO A 65 0.22 -24.55 3.13
C PRO A 65 1.42 -24.12 2.27
N LYS A 66 2.04 -22.97 2.55
CA LYS A 66 3.10 -22.35 1.72
C LYS A 66 2.66 -22.22 0.26
N ILE A 67 1.47 -21.65 0.07
CA ILE A 67 0.92 -21.30 -1.24
C ILE A 67 0.59 -19.81 -1.23
N LYS A 68 0.99 -19.11 -2.29
CA LYS A 68 0.79 -17.67 -2.43
C LYS A 68 -0.64 -17.33 -2.89
N THR A 69 -1.63 -17.76 -2.12
CA THR A 69 -3.03 -17.34 -2.28
C THR A 69 -3.77 -17.35 -0.94
N PRO A 70 -4.42 -16.25 -0.55
CA PRO A 70 -5.24 -16.24 0.64
C PRO A 70 -6.64 -16.86 0.41
N TYR A 71 -6.84 -17.46 -0.77
CA TYR A 71 -8.04 -18.21 -1.16
C TYR A 71 -7.90 -19.71 -0.91
N TYR A 72 -6.80 -20.19 -0.31
CA TYR A 72 -6.57 -21.63 -0.18
C TYR A 72 -7.74 -22.35 0.50
N ALA A 73 -8.22 -21.83 1.65
CA ALA A 73 -9.37 -22.35 2.38
C ALA A 73 -10.61 -22.58 1.50
N ARG A 74 -10.92 -21.64 0.60
CA ARG A 74 -12.01 -21.78 -0.36
C ARG A 74 -11.71 -22.79 -1.46
N LEU A 75 -10.51 -22.73 -2.02
CA LEU A 75 -10.15 -23.48 -3.22
C LEU A 75 -9.87 -24.96 -2.94
N MET A 76 -9.47 -25.29 -1.71
CA MET A 76 -9.31 -26.68 -1.27
C MET A 76 -10.65 -27.41 -1.17
N ASP A 77 -11.77 -26.71 -1.02
CA ASP A 77 -13.11 -27.33 -0.93
C ASP A 77 -13.79 -27.53 -2.28
N PHE A 78 -13.17 -27.08 -3.39
CA PHE A 78 -13.73 -27.24 -4.72
C PHE A 78 -13.42 -28.63 -5.28
N ASP A 79 -14.19 -29.62 -4.85
CA ASP A 79 -14.03 -31.04 -5.21
C ASP A 79 -14.57 -31.42 -6.60
N SER A 80 -15.47 -30.61 -7.16
CA SER A 80 -16.24 -30.99 -8.37
C SER A 80 -16.68 -29.80 -9.20
N VAL A 81 -17.09 -28.71 -8.55
CA VAL A 81 -17.58 -27.49 -9.22
C VAL A 81 -16.87 -26.29 -8.63
N GLN A 82 -16.37 -25.42 -9.51
CA GLN A 82 -15.74 -24.17 -9.14
C GLN A 82 -16.68 -23.02 -9.50
N TYR A 83 -16.80 -22.05 -8.61
CA TYR A 83 -17.65 -20.88 -8.82
C TYR A 83 -16.95 -19.61 -8.30
N ASN A 84 -17.26 -18.49 -8.94
CA ASN A 84 -16.73 -17.19 -8.53
C ASN A 84 -17.48 -16.62 -7.31
N ALA A 85 -17.06 -15.46 -6.83
CA ALA A 85 -17.64 -14.78 -5.67
C ALA A 85 -19.15 -14.46 -5.76
N ASN A 86 -19.73 -14.48 -6.98
CA ASN A 86 -21.15 -14.27 -7.22
C ASN A 86 -21.91 -15.58 -7.45
N GLY A 87 -21.29 -16.74 -7.23
CA GLY A 87 -21.91 -18.06 -7.41
C GLY A 87 -22.02 -18.53 -8.85
N LYS A 88 -21.45 -17.80 -9.81
CA LYS A 88 -21.41 -18.27 -11.20
C LYS A 88 -20.39 -19.39 -11.31
N VAL A 89 -20.83 -20.55 -11.80
CA VAL A 89 -19.96 -21.66 -12.16
C VAL A 89 -18.92 -21.19 -13.19
N ILE A 90 -17.66 -21.41 -12.87
CA ILE A 90 -16.51 -21.11 -13.74
C ILE A 90 -15.87 -22.38 -14.31
N ASN A 91 -16.05 -23.53 -13.65
CA ASN A 91 -15.55 -24.83 -14.11
C ASN A 91 -16.35 -25.97 -13.47
N ASN A 92 -16.48 -27.10 -14.17
CA ASN A 92 -17.10 -28.34 -13.68
C ASN A 92 -16.03 -29.43 -13.49
N ALA A 93 -15.01 -29.12 -12.69
CA ALA A 93 -13.96 -30.05 -12.28
C ALA A 93 -13.37 -29.59 -10.92
N PRO A 94 -12.75 -30.51 -10.13
CA PRO A 94 -12.03 -30.12 -8.94
C PRO A 94 -11.00 -29.03 -9.21
N HIS A 95 -10.79 -28.13 -8.25
CA HIS A 95 -9.72 -27.16 -8.32
C HIS A 95 -8.36 -27.85 -8.10
N PRO A 96 -7.26 -27.48 -8.78
CA PRO A 96 -5.96 -28.11 -8.57
C PRO A 96 -5.51 -28.13 -7.10
N LEU A 97 -5.84 -27.09 -6.34
CA LEU A 97 -5.55 -27.03 -4.90
C LEU A 97 -6.37 -28.00 -4.05
N HIS A 98 -7.55 -28.44 -4.48
CA HIS A 98 -8.28 -29.53 -3.83
C HIS A 98 -7.50 -30.84 -3.95
N ASN A 99 -7.06 -31.18 -5.16
CA ASN A 99 -6.27 -32.40 -5.40
C ASN A 99 -4.95 -32.38 -4.62
N PHE A 100 -4.25 -31.24 -4.66
CA PHE A 100 -3.04 -31.03 -3.85
C PHE A 100 -3.31 -31.21 -2.35
N HIS A 101 -4.43 -30.67 -1.85
CA HIS A 101 -4.80 -30.80 -0.43
C HIS A 101 -4.98 -32.27 -0.04
N VAL A 102 -5.77 -33.02 -0.83
CA VAL A 102 -6.02 -34.44 -0.58
C VAL A 102 -4.73 -35.27 -0.63
N GLN A 103 -3.83 -34.97 -1.58
CA GLN A 103 -2.55 -35.68 -1.70
C GLN A 103 -1.57 -35.37 -0.57
N THR A 104 -1.56 -34.12 -0.09
CA THR A 104 -0.55 -33.63 0.87
C THR A 104 -0.99 -33.82 2.33
N TYR A 105 -2.25 -33.54 2.63
CA TYR A 105 -2.80 -33.54 3.99
C TYR A 105 -3.79 -34.68 4.25
N GLY A 106 -4.27 -35.33 3.19
CA GLY A 106 -5.22 -36.44 3.25
C GLY A 106 -6.67 -36.01 2.96
N PRO A 107 -7.54 -36.96 2.58
CA PRO A 107 -8.91 -36.68 2.13
C PRO A 107 -9.85 -36.20 3.24
N THR A 108 -9.45 -36.31 4.51
CA THR A 108 -10.26 -35.91 5.67
C THR A 108 -9.72 -34.67 6.37
N ALA A 109 -8.58 -34.14 5.95
CA ALA A 109 -8.02 -32.92 6.51
C ALA A 109 -8.92 -31.72 6.18
N LYS A 110 -9.09 -30.83 7.15
CA LYS A 110 -9.90 -29.64 7.06
C LYS A 110 -9.05 -28.38 7.20
N TYR A 111 -9.60 -27.24 6.82
CA TYR A 111 -8.87 -25.97 6.95
C TYR A 111 -8.55 -25.63 8.41
N GLU A 112 -9.47 -25.89 9.34
CA GLU A 112 -9.24 -25.66 10.77
C GLU A 112 -8.12 -26.52 11.38
N ASP A 113 -7.73 -27.63 10.72
CA ASP A 113 -6.59 -28.45 11.17
C ASP A 113 -5.24 -27.72 10.99
N PHE A 114 -5.20 -26.62 10.24
CA PHE A 114 -4.02 -25.76 10.12
C PHE A 114 -3.85 -24.77 11.27
N ILE A 115 -4.88 -24.56 12.09
CA ILE A 115 -4.81 -23.63 13.23
C ILE A 115 -3.63 -23.96 14.17
N PRO A 116 -3.39 -25.21 14.59
CA PRO A 116 -2.26 -25.54 15.46
C PRO A 116 -0.89 -25.42 14.76
N LEU A 117 -0.86 -25.43 13.42
CA LEU A 117 0.36 -25.30 12.63
C LEU A 117 0.75 -23.83 12.38
N TYR A 118 -0.21 -22.91 12.54
CA TYR A 118 0.03 -21.48 12.51
C TYR A 118 0.59 -21.02 13.86
N THR A 119 1.89 -21.23 14.10
CA THR A 119 2.51 -20.98 15.41
C THR A 119 3.08 -19.58 15.59
N ALA A 120 3.44 -18.89 14.49
CA ALA A 120 4.17 -17.61 14.53
C ALA A 120 5.42 -17.61 15.45
N GLN A 121 6.07 -18.77 15.63
CA GLN A 121 7.13 -18.96 16.62
C GLN A 121 8.40 -18.13 16.37
N TYR A 122 8.64 -17.71 15.12
CA TYR A 122 9.74 -16.84 14.71
C TYR A 122 9.26 -15.42 14.36
N PHE A 123 7.99 -15.10 14.61
CA PHE A 123 7.48 -13.74 14.42
C PHE A 123 8.05 -12.80 15.48
N ASN A 124 8.76 -11.77 15.00
CA ASN A 124 9.21 -10.64 15.79
C ASN A 124 8.74 -9.34 15.14
N ALA A 125 7.78 -8.67 15.80
CA ALA A 125 7.19 -7.43 15.31
C ALA A 125 8.21 -6.29 15.15
N ASP A 126 9.19 -6.17 16.05
CA ASP A 126 10.21 -5.14 15.99
C ASP A 126 11.20 -5.38 14.84
N ASP A 127 11.53 -6.63 14.52
CA ASP A 127 12.33 -6.98 13.32
C ASP A 127 11.61 -6.61 12.03
N TRP A 128 10.33 -6.97 11.92
CA TRP A 128 9.50 -6.60 10.77
C TRP A 128 9.41 -5.08 10.60
N ALA A 129 9.08 -4.36 11.68
CA ALA A 129 8.97 -2.90 11.63
C ALA A 129 10.30 -2.22 11.25
N ARG A 130 11.45 -2.72 11.72
CA ARG A 130 12.77 -2.24 11.30
C ARG A 130 13.02 -2.46 9.81
N ALA A 131 12.73 -3.66 9.30
CA ALA A 131 12.87 -3.96 7.87
C ALA A 131 11.96 -3.05 7.01
N PHE A 132 10.72 -2.82 7.45
CA PHE A 132 9.79 -1.94 6.75
C PHE A 132 10.27 -0.50 6.74
N LYS A 133 10.78 0.01 7.88
CA LYS A 133 11.40 1.34 7.97
C LYS A 133 12.60 1.46 7.06
N ALA A 134 13.49 0.46 7.06
CA ALA A 134 14.71 0.44 6.26
C ALA A 134 14.41 0.47 4.75
N SER A 135 13.28 -0.08 4.31
CA SER A 135 12.84 0.01 2.90
C SER A 135 12.41 1.41 2.46
N GLY A 136 12.27 2.36 3.39
CA GLY A 136 11.75 3.70 3.12
C GLY A 136 10.22 3.77 3.16
N ALA A 137 9.52 2.74 3.64
CA ALA A 137 8.08 2.86 3.86
C ALA A 137 7.78 3.95 4.91
N LYS A 138 6.60 4.58 4.79
CA LYS A 138 6.08 5.54 5.77
C LYS A 138 4.85 5.02 6.52
N TYR A 139 4.27 3.92 6.05
CA TYR A 139 3.13 3.29 6.67
C TYR A 139 3.11 1.78 6.40
N VAL A 140 2.46 1.03 7.29
CA VAL A 140 2.28 -0.42 7.18
C VAL A 140 0.79 -0.71 7.32
N ILE A 141 0.24 -1.50 6.40
CA ILE A 141 -1.12 -2.02 6.47
C ILE A 141 -1.02 -3.54 6.67
N SER A 142 -1.56 -4.08 7.74
CA SER A 142 -1.63 -5.53 7.94
C SER A 142 -3.06 -6.03 7.83
N VAL A 143 -3.24 -7.25 7.31
CA VAL A 143 -4.52 -7.94 7.38
C VAL A 143 -4.89 -8.15 8.85
N ALA A 144 -5.97 -7.50 9.29
CA ALA A 144 -6.61 -7.83 10.57
C ALA A 144 -7.51 -9.05 10.39
N GLU A 145 -8.19 -9.14 9.24
CA GLU A 145 -9.09 -10.24 8.88
C GLU A 145 -9.07 -10.45 7.37
N HIS A 146 -8.81 -11.68 6.92
CA HIS A 146 -9.01 -12.04 5.53
C HIS A 146 -10.42 -12.64 5.30
N HIS A 147 -10.69 -13.13 4.10
CA HIS A 147 -11.96 -13.77 3.74
C HIS A 147 -12.25 -15.07 4.51
N ASP A 148 -11.22 -15.74 5.05
CA ASP A 148 -11.36 -16.99 5.78
C ASP A 148 -12.00 -16.83 7.16
N GLY A 149 -12.06 -15.59 7.67
CA GLY A 149 -12.76 -15.23 8.91
C GLY A 149 -11.86 -15.18 10.15
N PHE A 150 -10.60 -15.59 10.05
CA PHE A 150 -9.69 -15.59 11.20
C PHE A 150 -9.27 -14.18 11.58
N ALA A 151 -9.53 -13.79 12.83
CA ALA A 151 -9.07 -12.51 13.37
C ALA A 151 -7.61 -12.58 13.84
N MET A 152 -6.76 -11.73 13.27
CA MET A 152 -5.34 -11.60 13.63
C MET A 152 -5.10 -10.82 14.95
N TYR A 153 -6.15 -10.62 15.74
CA TYR A 153 -6.20 -9.75 16.90
C TYR A 153 -7.11 -10.33 18.00
N ASN A 154 -7.13 -9.73 19.20
CA ASN A 154 -8.04 -10.16 20.27
C ASN A 154 -9.49 -9.70 20.03
N SER A 155 -10.21 -10.40 19.16
CA SER A 155 -11.60 -10.03 18.85
C SER A 155 -12.56 -10.31 20.00
N GLN A 156 -13.47 -9.36 20.23
CA GLN A 156 -14.61 -9.50 21.15
C GLN A 156 -15.85 -10.11 20.48
N HIS A 157 -15.76 -10.41 19.18
CA HIS A 157 -16.88 -10.87 18.37
C HIS A 157 -16.69 -12.28 17.78
N THR A 158 -15.54 -12.91 17.98
CA THR A 158 -15.29 -14.29 17.56
C THR A 158 -14.18 -14.94 18.40
N ASP A 159 -14.34 -16.21 18.74
CA ASP A 159 -13.26 -17.01 19.35
C ASP A 159 -12.23 -17.47 18.31
N PHE A 160 -12.55 -17.36 17.01
CA PHE A 160 -11.67 -17.73 15.90
C PHE A 160 -10.64 -16.63 15.63
N ASN A 161 -9.71 -16.50 16.57
CA ASN A 161 -8.72 -15.43 16.56
C ASN A 161 -7.34 -15.90 17.05
N SER A 162 -6.30 -15.13 16.72
CA SER A 162 -4.90 -15.45 17.01
C SER A 162 -4.51 -15.46 18.49
N LEU A 163 -5.28 -14.79 19.36
CA LEU A 163 -5.08 -14.85 20.81
C LEU A 163 -5.66 -16.16 21.39
N ASN A 164 -6.84 -16.56 20.91
CA ASN A 164 -7.54 -17.74 21.39
C ASN A 164 -7.06 -19.02 20.72
N MET A 165 -6.40 -18.96 19.56
CA MET A 165 -6.03 -20.12 18.75
C MET A 165 -4.65 -19.94 18.09
N GLY A 166 -4.03 -21.05 17.67
CA GLY A 166 -2.71 -21.04 17.01
C GLY A 166 -1.62 -20.37 17.86
N PRO A 167 -1.13 -19.17 17.50
CA PRO A 167 -0.02 -18.49 18.18
C PRO A 167 -0.26 -18.10 19.64
N LYS A 168 -1.54 -18.00 20.05
CA LYS A 168 -1.95 -17.51 21.38
C LYS A 168 -1.42 -16.11 21.70
N ARG A 169 -1.40 -15.24 20.70
CA ARG A 169 -0.83 -13.88 20.75
C ARG A 169 -1.73 -12.91 19.99
N ASP A 170 -1.80 -11.67 20.47
CA ASP A 170 -2.41 -10.58 19.71
C ASP A 170 -1.39 -10.02 18.71
N LEU A 171 -1.28 -10.70 17.57
CA LEU A 171 -0.26 -10.40 16.55
C LEU A 171 -0.45 -9.00 15.95
N THR A 172 -1.70 -8.55 15.85
CA THR A 172 -2.03 -7.18 15.40
C THR A 172 -1.51 -6.15 16.39
N GLN A 173 -1.81 -6.29 17.68
CA GLN A 173 -1.35 -5.34 18.70
C GLN A 173 0.18 -5.23 18.74
N GLU A 174 0.88 -6.37 18.64
CA GLU A 174 2.35 -6.42 18.62
C GLU A 174 2.93 -5.66 17.41
N LEU A 175 2.42 -5.93 16.20
CA LEU A 175 2.88 -5.27 14.98
C LEU A 175 2.61 -3.76 15.00
N ILE A 176 1.46 -3.34 15.51
CA ILE A 176 1.11 -1.92 15.63
C ILE A 176 2.08 -1.19 16.55
N GLN A 177 2.37 -1.77 17.72
CA GLN A 177 3.30 -1.17 18.67
C GLN A 177 4.69 -1.03 18.08
N ALA A 178 5.22 -2.10 17.48
CA ALA A 178 6.52 -2.07 16.83
C ALA A 178 6.58 -1.04 15.67
N THR A 179 5.52 -0.98 14.86
CA THR A 179 5.41 -0.03 13.75
C THR A 179 5.40 1.42 14.23
N LYS A 180 4.61 1.73 15.27
CA LYS A 180 4.57 3.06 15.91
C LYS A 180 5.92 3.44 16.52
N LYS A 181 6.66 2.50 17.14
CA LYS A 181 8.04 2.73 17.64
C LYS A 181 9.01 3.19 16.54
N GLN A 182 8.79 2.77 15.28
CA GLN A 182 9.60 3.18 14.12
C GLN A 182 9.15 4.51 13.48
N ASN A 183 8.18 5.20 14.11
CA ASN A 183 7.53 6.40 13.59
C ASN A 183 6.91 6.17 12.20
N LEU A 184 6.29 5.01 12.02
CA LEU A 184 5.51 4.67 10.85
C LEU A 184 4.01 4.76 11.18
N LYS A 185 3.24 5.20 10.20
CA LYS A 185 1.78 5.17 10.26
C LYS A 185 1.28 3.72 10.17
N VAL A 186 0.17 3.43 10.82
CA VAL A 186 -0.39 2.08 10.94
C VAL A 186 -1.71 2.01 10.20
N GLY A 187 -1.94 0.92 9.49
CA GLY A 187 -3.23 0.59 8.92
C GLY A 187 -3.58 -0.86 9.15
N LEU A 188 -4.88 -1.13 9.07
CA LEU A 188 -5.43 -2.48 9.16
C LEU A 188 -6.39 -2.70 8.01
N SER A 189 -6.49 -3.94 7.55
CA SER A 189 -7.47 -4.33 6.55
C SER A 189 -8.43 -5.40 7.02
N SER A 190 -9.70 -5.24 6.63
CA SER A 190 -10.74 -6.26 6.81
C SER A 190 -11.31 -6.65 5.46
N HIS A 191 -11.16 -7.92 5.13
CA HIS A 191 -11.70 -8.52 3.92
C HIS A 191 -12.90 -9.44 4.27
N PHE A 192 -13.40 -9.32 5.50
CA PHE A 192 -14.41 -10.19 6.10
C PHE A 192 -15.77 -10.11 5.42
N ALA A 193 -16.10 -9.01 4.72
CA ALA A 193 -17.36 -8.91 3.99
C ALA A 193 -17.60 -10.10 3.04
N PHE A 194 -16.55 -10.59 2.37
CA PHE A 194 -16.66 -11.74 1.46
C PHE A 194 -16.77 -13.09 2.19
N ASN A 195 -16.49 -13.16 3.49
CA ASN A 195 -16.63 -14.38 4.29
C ASN A 195 -18.06 -14.95 4.19
N TRP A 196 -19.09 -14.11 4.02
CA TRP A 196 -20.47 -14.53 3.76
C TRP A 196 -20.59 -15.63 2.70
N ASN A 197 -19.77 -15.55 1.64
CA ASN A 197 -19.79 -16.43 0.48
C ASN A 197 -18.46 -17.16 0.25
N PHE A 198 -17.54 -17.17 1.22
CA PHE A 198 -16.19 -17.65 0.98
C PHE A 198 -16.05 -19.18 1.03
N HIS A 199 -16.69 -19.84 2.00
CA HIS A 199 -16.59 -21.29 2.29
C HIS A 199 -17.75 -22.11 1.67
N THR A 200 -18.18 -21.80 0.44
CA THR A 200 -19.50 -22.20 -0.07
C THR A 200 -19.54 -23.52 -0.85
N SER A 201 -18.94 -24.61 -0.38
CA SER A 201 -19.07 -25.90 -1.08
C SER A 201 -20.47 -26.53 -0.83
N ASN A 202 -21.04 -27.20 -1.84
CA ASN A 202 -22.35 -27.86 -1.72
C ASN A 202 -22.35 -29.03 -0.71
N SER A 203 -21.18 -29.62 -0.43
CA SER A 203 -21.03 -30.73 0.51
C SER A 203 -20.91 -30.27 1.97
N ASP A 204 -20.75 -28.95 2.22
CA ASP A 204 -20.40 -28.39 3.53
C ASP A 204 -21.47 -27.56 4.24
N GLN A 205 -22.69 -27.38 3.69
CA GLN A 205 -23.80 -26.85 4.51
C GLN A 205 -24.04 -27.68 5.78
N GLN A 206 -23.58 -28.94 5.82
CA GLN A 206 -23.53 -29.80 7.01
C GLN A 206 -22.19 -29.82 7.77
N LYS A 207 -21.07 -29.35 7.20
CA LYS A 207 -19.72 -29.35 7.84
C LYS A 207 -19.29 -27.98 8.38
N ALA A 208 -19.98 -26.91 7.97
CA ALA A 208 -19.75 -25.54 8.37
C ALA A 208 -19.69 -25.36 9.90
N ASN A 209 -18.50 -25.07 10.43
CA ASN A 209 -18.35 -24.74 11.84
C ASN A 209 -18.75 -23.28 12.09
N GLN A 210 -20.02 -23.08 12.45
CA GLN A 210 -20.58 -21.75 12.76
C GLN A 210 -19.84 -21.05 13.91
N LYS A 211 -19.16 -21.78 14.81
CA LYS A 211 -18.36 -21.17 15.88
C LYS A 211 -17.05 -20.56 15.38
N LEU A 212 -16.57 -20.98 14.20
CA LEU A 212 -15.31 -20.52 13.64
C LEU A 212 -15.50 -19.58 12.44
N ASP A 213 -16.69 -19.03 12.22
CA ASP A 213 -16.97 -18.18 11.04
C ASP A 213 -16.60 -18.87 9.70
N LEU A 214 -16.54 -20.21 9.69
CA LEU A 214 -16.32 -21.04 8.50
C LEU A 214 -17.63 -21.43 7.82
N ALA A 215 -18.76 -20.96 8.36
CA ALA A 215 -20.09 -21.20 7.84
C ALA A 215 -20.52 -20.09 6.87
N SER A 216 -20.39 -20.35 5.57
CA SER A 216 -20.83 -19.43 4.52
C SER A 216 -22.17 -19.84 3.90
N GLN A 217 -22.93 -18.88 3.39
CA GLN A 217 -24.17 -19.13 2.65
C GLN A 217 -23.92 -19.24 1.15
N TYR A 218 -24.76 -20.00 0.44
CA TYR A 218 -24.57 -20.18 -1.00
C TYR A 218 -24.64 -18.83 -1.73
N PRO A 219 -23.79 -18.57 -2.76
CA PRO A 219 -23.59 -17.19 -3.20
C PRO A 219 -24.75 -16.46 -3.86
N SER A 220 -25.86 -17.15 -4.13
CA SER A 220 -27.11 -16.57 -4.62
C SER A 220 -27.97 -15.96 -3.50
N GLN A 221 -27.65 -16.22 -2.22
CA GLN A 221 -28.40 -15.67 -1.10
C GLN A 221 -28.01 -14.24 -0.78
N ALA A 222 -29.02 -13.42 -0.47
CA ALA A 222 -28.85 -12.08 0.06
C ALA A 222 -28.08 -12.13 1.39
N VAL A 223 -27.25 -11.11 1.65
CA VAL A 223 -26.50 -11.06 2.91
C VAL A 223 -27.45 -10.86 4.07
N SER A 224 -27.44 -11.77 5.05
CA SER A 224 -28.34 -11.67 6.20
C SER A 224 -28.01 -10.47 7.10
N GLN A 225 -29.03 -9.94 7.78
CA GLN A 225 -28.83 -8.86 8.75
C GLN A 225 -27.90 -9.31 9.90
N THR A 226 -28.02 -10.56 10.38
CA THR A 226 -27.13 -11.12 11.41
C THR A 226 -25.66 -11.05 11.00
N PHE A 227 -25.33 -11.41 9.76
CA PHE A 227 -23.96 -11.33 9.27
C PHE A 227 -23.49 -9.87 9.14
N ILE A 228 -24.36 -8.96 8.70
CA ILE A 228 -24.03 -7.54 8.61
C ILE A 228 -23.77 -6.95 9.99
N ASP A 229 -24.57 -7.29 10.98
CA ASP A 229 -24.39 -6.85 12.36
C ASP A 229 -23.06 -7.39 12.93
N HIS A 230 -22.71 -8.63 12.60
CA HIS A 230 -21.43 -9.24 12.98
C HIS A 230 -20.23 -8.59 12.28
N TRP A 231 -20.31 -8.39 10.96
CA TRP A 231 -19.31 -7.64 10.18
C TRP A 231 -19.12 -6.22 10.72
N TRP A 232 -20.22 -5.54 11.07
CA TRP A 232 -20.17 -4.20 11.65
C TRP A 232 -19.56 -4.21 13.06
N GLY A 233 -19.89 -5.20 13.88
CA GLY A 233 -19.28 -5.44 15.19
C GLY A 233 -17.77 -5.58 15.07
N ARG A 234 -17.28 -6.53 14.27
CA ARG A 234 -15.85 -6.77 14.00
C ARG A 234 -15.14 -5.54 13.42
N THR A 235 -15.82 -4.80 12.53
CA THR A 235 -15.28 -3.55 11.98
C THR A 235 -15.05 -2.49 13.07
N LYS A 236 -16.02 -2.28 13.96
CA LYS A 236 -15.84 -1.36 15.09
C LYS A 236 -14.80 -1.87 16.08
N ASP A 237 -14.75 -3.18 16.32
CA ASP A 237 -13.77 -3.83 17.18
C ASP A 237 -12.34 -3.47 16.76
N ILE A 238 -12.05 -3.57 15.46
CA ILE A 238 -10.77 -3.16 14.87
C ILE A 238 -10.51 -1.67 15.08
N ILE A 239 -11.48 -0.82 14.75
CA ILE A 239 -11.35 0.64 14.83
C ILE A 239 -11.12 1.10 16.27
N ASP A 240 -11.91 0.62 17.22
CA ASP A 240 -11.92 1.06 18.61
C ASP A 240 -10.72 0.53 19.40
N GLN A 241 -10.30 -0.71 19.15
CA GLN A 241 -9.16 -1.28 19.89
C GLN A 241 -7.81 -0.76 19.37
N TYR A 242 -7.65 -0.59 18.06
CA TYR A 242 -6.32 -0.42 17.46
C TYR A 242 -6.05 0.96 16.88
N GLU A 243 -7.08 1.79 16.71
CA GLU A 243 -7.00 3.17 16.21
C GLU A 243 -6.12 3.31 14.95
N PRO A 244 -6.38 2.56 13.87
CA PRO A 244 -5.53 2.62 12.69
C PRO A 244 -5.55 4.02 12.06
N ASP A 245 -4.43 4.44 11.46
CA ASP A 245 -4.37 5.60 10.58
C ASP A 245 -5.00 5.30 9.20
N VAL A 246 -4.98 4.02 8.76
CA VAL A 246 -5.65 3.56 7.52
C VAL A 246 -6.56 2.37 7.81
N MET A 247 -7.84 2.47 7.46
CA MET A 247 -8.76 1.33 7.45
C MET A 247 -9.06 0.94 6.02
N TRP A 248 -8.56 -0.23 5.60
CA TRP A 248 -8.68 -0.73 4.23
C TRP A 248 -9.70 -1.88 4.12
N PHE A 249 -10.65 -1.75 3.20
CA PHE A 249 -11.62 -2.79 2.90
C PHE A 249 -11.42 -3.35 1.50
N ASP A 250 -11.46 -4.68 1.39
CA ASP A 250 -11.45 -5.36 0.10
C ASP A 250 -12.85 -5.32 -0.57
N PHE A 251 -13.03 -6.06 -1.66
CA PHE A 251 -14.31 -6.13 -2.37
C PHE A 251 -15.44 -6.76 -1.53
N TYR A 252 -16.63 -6.88 -2.13
CA TYR A 252 -17.85 -7.49 -1.57
C TYR A 252 -18.73 -6.57 -0.72
N MET A 253 -18.17 -5.50 -0.14
CA MET A 253 -18.96 -4.43 0.49
C MET A 253 -19.90 -3.68 -0.48
N ASN A 254 -19.79 -3.92 -1.77
CA ASN A 254 -20.64 -3.30 -2.80
C ASN A 254 -22.02 -3.96 -2.96
N LYS A 255 -22.31 -5.04 -2.23
CA LYS A 255 -23.66 -5.64 -2.19
C LYS A 255 -24.66 -4.66 -1.57
N ASN A 256 -25.93 -4.78 -1.98
CA ASN A 256 -26.97 -3.79 -1.62
C ASN A 256 -27.17 -3.68 -0.11
N GLU A 257 -26.99 -4.79 0.60
CA GLU A 257 -27.25 -4.94 2.01
C GLU A 257 -26.19 -4.20 2.87
N PHE A 258 -24.98 -3.97 2.34
CA PHE A 258 -23.97 -3.13 2.99
C PHE A 258 -24.17 -1.62 2.72
N LYS A 259 -25.02 -1.21 1.76
CA LYS A 259 -25.20 0.21 1.40
C LYS A 259 -25.57 1.12 2.58
N PRO A 260 -26.49 0.73 3.48
CA PRO A 260 -26.80 1.54 4.66
C PRO A 260 -25.61 1.73 5.61
N TYR A 261 -24.58 0.87 5.52
CA TYR A 261 -23.41 0.91 6.38
C TYR A 261 -22.24 1.69 5.80
N HIS A 262 -22.28 2.05 4.51
CA HIS A 262 -21.22 2.85 3.88
C HIS A 262 -21.09 4.23 4.53
N GLU A 263 -22.23 4.90 4.76
CA GLU A 263 -22.29 6.21 5.44
C GLU A 263 -21.87 6.08 6.89
N LYS A 264 -22.47 5.09 7.56
CA LYS A 264 -22.24 4.79 8.97
C LYS A 264 -20.76 4.53 9.25
N LEU A 265 -20.09 3.77 8.39
CA LEU A 265 -18.67 3.49 8.48
C LEU A 265 -17.83 4.75 8.33
N ALA A 266 -18.06 5.54 7.28
CA ALA A 266 -17.31 6.75 7.02
C ALA A 266 -17.45 7.75 8.18
N LEU A 267 -18.69 8.02 8.61
CA LEU A 267 -18.97 8.89 9.75
C LEU A 267 -18.34 8.40 11.04
N TYR A 268 -18.47 7.10 11.33
CA TYR A 268 -17.90 6.50 12.53
C TYR A 268 -16.38 6.67 12.56
N TYR A 269 -15.70 6.26 11.49
CA TYR A 269 -14.24 6.25 11.44
C TYR A 269 -13.65 7.66 11.39
N TYR A 270 -14.28 8.60 10.66
CA TYR A 270 -13.80 9.97 10.58
C TYR A 270 -14.02 10.73 11.88
N ASN A 271 -15.15 10.57 12.56
CA ASN A 271 -15.34 11.14 13.89
C ASN A 271 -14.38 10.53 14.92
N LYS A 272 -14.06 9.23 14.84
CA LYS A 272 -12.99 8.62 15.64
C LYS A 272 -11.63 9.25 15.37
N GLY A 273 -11.30 9.52 14.10
CA GLY A 273 -10.10 10.28 13.74
C GLY A 273 -10.04 11.64 14.44
N ILE A 274 -11.16 12.37 14.48
CA ILE A 274 -11.28 13.65 15.20
C ILE A 274 -11.04 13.47 16.70
N ASP A 275 -11.69 12.50 17.33
CA ASP A 275 -11.52 12.18 18.76
C ASP A 275 -10.07 11.85 19.10
N TRP A 276 -9.38 11.14 18.21
CA TRP A 276 -7.96 10.80 18.35
C TRP A 276 -7.01 11.95 17.99
N ASN A 277 -7.54 13.07 17.49
CA ASN A 277 -6.78 14.17 16.90
C ASN A 277 -5.79 13.65 15.82
N ARG A 278 -6.30 12.81 14.91
CA ARG A 278 -5.58 12.18 13.81
C ARG A 278 -6.36 12.29 12.51
N GLU A 279 -5.66 12.67 11.45
CA GLU A 279 -6.20 12.58 10.10
C GLU A 279 -6.12 11.12 9.60
N VAL A 280 -7.25 10.44 9.50
CA VAL A 280 -7.34 9.03 9.10
C VAL A 280 -7.65 8.86 7.62
N VAL A 281 -7.37 7.66 7.08
CA VAL A 281 -7.65 7.29 5.69
C VAL A 281 -8.58 6.08 5.64
N LEU A 282 -9.77 6.25 5.08
CA LEU A 282 -10.63 5.14 4.68
C LEU A 282 -10.27 4.72 3.25
N GLN A 283 -10.14 3.43 3.02
CA GLN A 283 -9.71 2.90 1.72
C GLN A 283 -10.60 1.74 1.26
N SER A 284 -10.93 1.68 -0.03
CA SER A 284 -11.63 0.53 -0.63
C SER A 284 -11.01 0.07 -1.94
N GLN A 285 -11.32 -1.16 -2.33
CA GLN A 285 -10.77 -1.80 -3.53
C GLN A 285 -11.46 -1.37 -4.85
N ASP A 286 -10.69 -1.06 -5.90
CA ASP A 286 -11.18 -0.59 -7.22
C ASP A 286 -12.11 -1.57 -7.93
N LYS A 287 -11.82 -2.88 -7.81
CA LYS A 287 -12.54 -3.88 -8.58
C LYS A 287 -13.88 -4.21 -7.92
N TYR A 288 -14.97 -3.90 -8.64
CA TYR A 288 -16.37 -4.15 -8.26
C TYR A 288 -16.94 -3.23 -7.17
N SER A 289 -16.22 -2.23 -6.65
CA SER A 289 -16.71 -1.41 -5.54
C SER A 289 -16.90 0.06 -5.93
N ASN A 290 -18.16 0.44 -6.15
CA ASN A 290 -18.65 1.78 -5.80
C ASN A 290 -19.28 1.69 -4.40
N ALA A 291 -18.56 1.07 -3.45
CA ALA A 291 -19.08 0.94 -2.09
C ALA A 291 -19.09 2.32 -1.43
N LEU A 292 -18.01 3.10 -1.57
CA LEU A 292 -17.96 4.45 -1.05
C LEU A 292 -18.02 5.47 -2.20
N PRO A 293 -18.73 6.59 -2.03
CA PRO A 293 -18.76 7.65 -3.03
C PRO A 293 -17.36 8.18 -3.35
N LYS A 294 -17.15 8.56 -4.61
CA LYS A 294 -15.93 9.25 -5.06
C LYS A 294 -15.63 10.46 -4.16
N GLY A 295 -14.36 10.70 -3.84
CA GLY A 295 -13.91 11.78 -2.97
C GLY A 295 -14.04 11.52 -1.46
N THR A 296 -14.79 10.48 -1.04
CA THR A 296 -14.98 10.16 0.38
C THR A 296 -14.04 9.10 0.90
N ASN A 297 -13.17 8.52 0.06
CA ASN A 297 -12.20 7.51 0.44
C ASN A 297 -11.01 7.50 -0.55
N VAL A 298 -10.01 6.65 -0.28
CA VAL A 298 -8.91 6.37 -1.21
C VAL A 298 -9.18 5.04 -1.93
N MET A 299 -9.04 5.03 -3.25
CA MET A 299 -9.16 3.80 -4.03
C MET A 299 -7.84 3.02 -4.08
N ASN A 300 -7.90 1.72 -3.80
CA ASN A 300 -6.81 0.78 -3.97
C ASN A 300 -6.93 -0.02 -5.28
N PHE A 301 -5.88 -0.02 -6.09
CA PHE A 301 -5.83 -0.74 -7.36
C PHE A 301 -4.93 -1.97 -7.26
N ASN A 302 -5.39 -3.10 -7.80
CA ASN A 302 -4.60 -4.32 -7.88
C ASN A 302 -3.57 -4.27 -9.02
N TYR A 303 -2.27 -4.39 -8.69
CA TYR A 303 -1.12 -4.62 -9.60
C TYR A 303 -0.66 -3.43 -10.48
N SER A 304 -0.49 -2.22 -9.92
CA SER A 304 0.10 -1.05 -10.63
C SER A 304 -0.65 -0.58 -11.89
N LYS A 305 -1.97 -0.79 -11.97
CA LYS A 305 -2.74 -0.80 -13.24
C LYS A 305 -3.33 0.52 -13.72
N VAL A 306 -2.83 1.67 -13.25
CA VAL A 306 -3.37 2.97 -13.65
C VAL A 306 -2.61 3.50 -14.86
N LYS A 307 -3.32 3.74 -15.96
CA LYS A 307 -2.72 4.16 -17.23
C LYS A 307 -2.33 5.63 -17.26
N GLU A 308 -3.15 6.47 -16.65
CA GLU A 308 -3.12 7.92 -16.80
C GLU A 308 -2.94 8.58 -15.43
N ILE A 309 -2.57 9.86 -15.43
CA ILE A 309 -2.57 10.66 -14.20
C ILE A 309 -4.02 10.74 -13.71
N LYS A 310 -4.24 10.48 -12.42
CA LYS A 310 -5.52 10.70 -11.76
C LYS A 310 -5.45 11.97 -10.92
N GLU A 311 -6.50 12.78 -10.99
CA GLU A 311 -6.67 13.96 -10.14
C GLU A 311 -6.73 13.57 -8.66
N GLU A 312 -7.54 12.54 -8.34
CA GLU A 312 -7.68 12.05 -6.97
C GLU A 312 -6.50 11.18 -6.55
N LYS A 313 -6.18 11.24 -5.26
CA LYS A 313 -5.18 10.36 -4.66
C LYS A 313 -5.68 8.91 -4.68
N TRP A 314 -4.81 8.00 -5.08
CA TRP A 314 -5.07 6.56 -5.10
C TRP A 314 -3.85 5.78 -4.61
N GLN A 315 -4.01 4.47 -4.44
CA GLN A 315 -2.93 3.56 -4.04
C GLN A 315 -2.96 2.30 -4.91
N ALA A 316 -1.81 1.63 -5.09
CA ALA A 316 -1.78 0.30 -5.71
C ALA A 316 -0.78 -0.66 -5.07
N ASN A 317 -1.18 -1.93 -5.09
CA ASN A 317 -0.38 -3.05 -4.59
C ASN A 317 0.69 -3.48 -5.61
N ILE A 318 1.92 -3.64 -5.14
CA ILE A 318 3.05 -4.26 -5.85
C ILE A 318 3.41 -5.56 -5.12
N PRO A 319 2.91 -6.72 -5.55
CA PRO A 319 3.24 -7.99 -4.89
C PRO A 319 4.67 -8.40 -5.19
N LEU A 320 5.42 -8.71 -4.13
CA LEU A 320 6.84 -9.10 -4.24
C LEU A 320 7.01 -10.54 -4.71
N VAL A 321 6.04 -11.41 -4.43
CA VAL A 321 5.96 -12.75 -5.01
C VAL A 321 5.08 -12.67 -6.27
N LYS A 322 5.51 -13.23 -7.40
CA LYS A 322 4.70 -13.32 -8.64
C LYS A 322 3.77 -14.52 -8.59
N TYR A 323 4.35 -15.69 -8.35
CA TYR A 323 3.70 -16.98 -8.33
C TYR A 323 4.44 -17.85 -7.30
N MET A 324 3.75 -18.84 -6.74
CA MET A 324 4.34 -19.87 -5.90
C MET A 324 3.83 -21.20 -6.43
N ASP A 325 4.76 -22.09 -6.74
CA ASP A 325 4.45 -23.44 -7.14
C ASP A 325 3.87 -24.15 -5.92
N TYR A 326 2.65 -24.66 -6.05
CA TYR A 326 1.97 -25.29 -4.92
C TYR A 326 2.45 -26.73 -4.69
N GLU A 327 3.12 -27.37 -5.66
CA GLU A 327 3.68 -28.71 -5.51
C GLU A 327 5.04 -28.66 -4.81
N THR A 328 5.90 -27.71 -5.19
CA THR A 328 7.26 -27.58 -4.62
C THR A 328 7.35 -26.57 -3.48
N GLY A 329 6.39 -25.66 -3.35
CA GLY A 329 6.44 -24.51 -2.43
C GLY A 329 7.38 -23.40 -2.89
N GLU A 330 8.02 -23.52 -4.08
CA GLU A 330 8.99 -22.53 -4.56
C GLU A 330 8.31 -21.27 -5.10
N GLY A 331 8.74 -20.11 -4.58
CA GLY A 331 8.26 -18.79 -4.99
C GLY A 331 9.06 -18.19 -6.14
N LYS A 332 8.38 -17.72 -7.20
CA LYS A 332 8.97 -16.82 -8.19
C LYS A 332 8.80 -15.37 -7.74
N HIS A 333 9.90 -14.72 -7.37
CA HIS A 333 9.88 -13.34 -6.85
C HIS A 333 9.99 -12.28 -7.97
N LYS A 334 9.48 -11.07 -7.70
CA LYS A 334 9.76 -9.88 -8.50
C LYS A 334 11.21 -9.45 -8.24
N LYS A 335 11.93 -9.11 -9.31
CA LYS A 335 13.24 -8.46 -9.21
C LYS A 335 13.06 -7.04 -8.69
N THR A 336 13.94 -6.57 -7.81
CA THR A 336 13.92 -5.21 -7.24
C THR A 336 13.81 -4.12 -8.29
N ARG A 337 14.54 -4.24 -9.41
CA ARG A 337 14.43 -3.32 -10.56
C ARG A 337 12.98 -3.11 -10.99
N ARG A 338 12.21 -4.20 -11.14
CA ARG A 338 10.79 -4.11 -11.55
C ARG A 338 9.91 -3.50 -10.47
N VAL A 339 10.24 -3.68 -9.20
CA VAL A 339 9.51 -3.08 -8.07
C VAL A 339 9.70 -1.56 -8.06
N ILE A 340 10.93 -1.08 -8.25
CA ILE A 340 11.24 0.36 -8.34
C ILE A 340 10.58 0.97 -9.57
N GLU A 341 10.63 0.29 -10.70
CA GLU A 341 9.96 0.75 -11.92
C GLU A 341 8.43 0.86 -11.75
N ASP A 342 7.79 -0.16 -11.17
CA ASP A 342 6.35 -0.13 -10.84
C ASP A 342 6.04 1.02 -9.85
N PHE A 343 6.90 1.23 -8.85
CA PHE A 343 6.75 2.29 -7.84
C PHE A 343 6.83 3.69 -8.46
N VAL A 344 7.85 3.96 -9.27
CA VAL A 344 8.04 5.25 -9.94
C VAL A 344 6.88 5.55 -10.88
N ASP A 345 6.38 4.55 -11.61
CA ASP A 345 5.19 4.71 -12.46
C ASP A 345 3.96 5.14 -11.66
N ILE A 346 3.72 4.50 -10.51
CA ILE A 346 2.60 4.82 -9.62
C ILE A 346 2.67 6.26 -9.12
N ILE A 347 3.83 6.71 -8.60
CA ILE A 347 3.94 8.06 -8.02
C ILE A 347 3.87 9.15 -9.08
N SER A 348 4.35 8.90 -10.30
CA SER A 348 4.25 9.84 -11.43
C SER A 348 2.81 10.10 -11.87
N LYS A 349 1.87 9.22 -11.47
CA LYS A 349 0.45 9.26 -11.79
C LYS A 349 -0.44 9.58 -10.59
N ASN A 350 0.15 10.25 -9.58
CA ASN A 350 -0.50 10.66 -8.33
C ASN A 350 -0.82 9.52 -7.35
N GLY A 351 -0.29 8.31 -7.56
CA GLY A 351 -0.54 7.17 -6.68
C GLY A 351 0.39 7.12 -5.46
N ASN A 352 0.07 6.22 -4.53
CA ASN A 352 1.00 5.63 -3.57
C ASN A 352 1.21 4.14 -3.91
N ALA A 353 2.42 3.63 -3.71
CA ALA A 353 2.71 2.21 -3.85
C ALA A 353 2.61 1.49 -2.50
N LEU A 354 2.12 0.26 -2.55
CA LEU A 354 2.01 -0.63 -1.41
C LEU A 354 2.76 -1.92 -1.72
N LEU A 355 3.94 -2.12 -1.13
CA LEU A 355 4.71 -3.35 -1.35
C LEU A 355 4.03 -4.49 -0.58
N HIS A 356 3.49 -5.45 -1.33
CA HIS A 356 2.71 -6.54 -0.78
C HIS A 356 3.59 -7.75 -0.57
N ILE A 357 3.81 -8.08 0.71
CA ILE A 357 4.64 -9.19 1.16
C ILE A 357 3.78 -10.38 1.63
N PHE A 358 4.37 -11.56 1.55
CA PHE A 358 3.77 -12.83 1.96
C PHE A 358 4.73 -13.54 2.93
N PRO A 359 4.59 -13.32 4.25
CA PRO A 359 5.37 -14.03 5.26
C PRO A 359 5.00 -15.52 5.35
N ASN A 360 5.89 -16.32 5.93
CA ASN A 360 5.63 -17.72 6.26
C ASN A 360 4.76 -17.82 7.52
N ALA A 361 4.02 -18.91 7.68
CA ALA A 361 3.16 -19.15 8.85
C ALA A 361 3.90 -19.08 10.21
N ASP A 362 5.19 -19.37 10.23
CA ASP A 362 6.02 -19.28 11.43
C ASP A 362 6.45 -17.85 11.80
N GLY A 363 6.15 -16.85 10.95
CA GLY A 363 6.48 -15.44 11.19
C GLY A 363 7.79 -14.97 10.55
N THR A 364 8.50 -15.83 9.83
CA THR A 364 9.66 -15.40 9.02
C THR A 364 9.19 -14.74 7.72
N ILE A 365 9.90 -13.70 7.27
CA ILE A 365 9.74 -13.16 5.92
C ILE A 365 10.80 -13.82 5.03
N PRO A 366 10.43 -14.46 3.90
CA PRO A 366 11.40 -15.05 2.99
C PRO A 366 12.50 -14.08 2.56
N ASP A 367 13.77 -14.54 2.55
CA ASP A 367 14.96 -13.73 2.30
C ASP A 367 14.88 -12.92 1.00
N GLN A 368 14.29 -13.47 -0.05
CA GLN A 368 14.14 -12.77 -1.34
C GLN A 368 13.23 -11.54 -1.22
N GLN A 369 12.25 -11.56 -0.31
CA GLN A 369 11.41 -10.39 -0.03
C GLN A 369 12.17 -9.37 0.83
N ILE A 370 12.94 -9.81 1.83
CA ILE A 370 13.81 -8.93 2.61
C ILE A 370 14.83 -8.23 1.71
N GLN A 371 15.50 -8.96 0.83
CA GLN A 371 16.46 -8.38 -0.11
C GLN A 371 15.83 -7.27 -0.97
N VAL A 372 14.61 -7.48 -1.47
CA VAL A 372 13.89 -6.45 -2.23
C VAL A 372 13.63 -5.21 -1.37
N LEU A 373 13.19 -5.38 -0.12
CA LEU A 373 12.94 -4.29 0.81
C LEU A 373 14.22 -3.49 1.10
N GLU A 374 15.33 -4.18 1.39
CA GLU A 374 16.63 -3.56 1.64
C GLU A 374 17.14 -2.77 0.44
N GLU A 375 17.08 -3.37 -0.75
CA GLU A 375 17.58 -2.73 -1.97
C GLU A 375 16.70 -1.54 -2.42
N VAL A 376 15.38 -1.59 -2.18
CA VAL A 376 14.50 -0.42 -2.32
C VAL A 376 14.93 0.66 -1.32
N GLY A 377 15.22 0.30 -0.06
CA GLY A 377 15.71 1.22 0.96
C GLY A 377 17.00 1.95 0.57
N VAL A 378 17.98 1.22 0.06
CA VAL A 378 19.23 1.79 -0.46
C VAL A 378 18.95 2.80 -1.58
N TRP A 379 18.05 2.47 -2.51
CA TRP A 379 17.66 3.39 -3.58
C TRP A 379 16.90 4.62 -3.05
N MET A 380 16.03 4.44 -2.06
CA MET A 380 15.27 5.52 -1.41
C MET A 380 16.18 6.54 -0.72
N ASN A 381 17.24 6.10 -0.05
CA ASN A 381 18.19 6.98 0.64
C ASN A 381 18.80 8.03 -0.29
N ILE A 382 19.03 7.68 -1.56
CA ILE A 382 19.57 8.58 -2.58
C ILE A 382 18.47 9.49 -3.14
N ASN A 383 17.30 8.93 -3.43
CA ASN A 383 16.31 9.54 -4.32
C ASN A 383 15.09 10.15 -3.61
N GLN A 384 15.04 10.12 -2.28
CA GLN A 384 13.87 10.53 -1.50
C GLN A 384 13.35 11.95 -1.78
N LYS A 385 14.21 12.90 -2.20
CA LYS A 385 13.81 14.26 -2.60
C LYS A 385 12.83 14.28 -3.78
N ALA A 386 12.97 13.33 -4.69
CA ALA A 386 12.11 13.19 -5.86
C ALA A 386 10.80 12.45 -5.55
N ILE A 387 10.62 11.95 -4.32
CA ILE A 387 9.57 10.97 -3.98
C ILE A 387 8.67 11.53 -2.88
N TYR A 388 9.17 11.70 -1.66
CA TYR A 388 8.32 12.12 -0.55
C TYR A 388 7.85 13.56 -0.74
N GLY A 389 6.55 13.78 -0.60
CA GLY A 389 5.91 15.08 -0.87
C GLY A 389 5.76 15.43 -2.35
N ALA A 390 6.33 14.65 -3.27
CA ALA A 390 6.32 15.00 -4.68
C ALA A 390 4.91 14.94 -5.31
N THR A 391 4.58 15.85 -6.23
CA THR A 391 3.34 15.83 -7.00
C THR A 391 3.62 15.39 -8.44
N THR A 392 2.56 15.24 -9.24
CA THR A 392 2.71 14.94 -10.66
C THR A 392 3.24 16.15 -11.44
N TRP A 393 3.87 15.87 -12.58
CA TRP A 393 4.05 16.85 -13.64
C TRP A 393 2.80 16.92 -14.54
N VAL A 394 2.83 17.72 -15.61
CA VAL A 394 1.74 17.80 -16.60
C VAL A 394 1.56 16.46 -17.32
N THR A 395 2.68 15.79 -17.62
CA THR A 395 2.72 14.43 -18.16
C THR A 395 3.39 13.49 -17.16
N TYR A 396 3.05 12.20 -17.18
CA TYR A 396 3.70 11.24 -16.27
C TYR A 396 5.09 10.82 -16.78
N GLY A 397 5.37 11.02 -18.07
CA GLY A 397 6.61 10.66 -18.75
C GLY A 397 6.39 9.79 -20.01
N LYS A 398 7.48 9.22 -20.54
CA LYS A 398 7.51 8.47 -21.80
C LYS A 398 7.85 6.99 -21.60
N GLY A 399 7.35 6.11 -22.47
CA GLY A 399 7.62 4.66 -22.46
C GLY A 399 6.34 3.83 -22.61
N THR A 400 6.43 2.64 -23.21
CA THR A 400 5.24 1.87 -23.62
C THR A 400 4.68 0.98 -22.51
N MET A 401 3.37 1.15 -22.23
CA MET A 401 2.56 0.17 -21.51
C MET A 401 2.06 -0.89 -22.50
N THR A 402 2.64 -2.09 -22.50
CA THR A 402 2.08 -3.19 -23.27
C THR A 402 0.97 -3.87 -22.46
N THR A 403 -0.17 -4.16 -23.09
CA THR A 403 -1.31 -4.77 -22.40
C THR A 403 -1.36 -6.27 -22.68
N TYR A 404 -1.64 -7.11 -21.68
CA TYR A 404 -1.98 -8.53 -21.86
C TYR A 404 -3.18 -8.92 -21.00
N LYS A 405 -3.83 -10.05 -21.31
CA LYS A 405 -5.01 -10.53 -20.58
C LYS A 405 -4.54 -11.43 -19.42
N GLY A 406 -4.83 -11.06 -18.17
CA GLY A 406 -4.60 -11.89 -16.99
C GLY A 406 -5.89 -12.48 -16.44
N ALA A 407 -5.77 -13.48 -15.55
CA ALA A 407 -6.90 -14.25 -15.00
C ALA A 407 -7.99 -13.41 -14.31
N PHE A 408 -7.64 -12.20 -13.83
CA PHE A 408 -8.56 -11.34 -13.08
C PHE A 408 -8.70 -9.91 -13.62
N SER A 409 -7.93 -9.48 -14.62
CA SER A 409 -8.11 -8.19 -15.32
C SER A 409 -7.21 -8.12 -16.56
N LYS A 410 -7.40 -7.11 -17.42
CA LYS A 410 -6.33 -6.65 -18.32
C LYS A 410 -5.12 -6.32 -17.44
N GLN A 411 -3.98 -6.95 -17.69
CA GLN A 411 -2.71 -6.71 -17.03
C GLN A 411 -1.84 -5.87 -17.96
N PHE A 412 -0.94 -5.08 -17.38
CA PHE A 412 0.01 -4.27 -18.14
C PHE A 412 1.40 -4.81 -17.85
N ASN A 413 2.18 -5.09 -18.89
CA ASN A 413 3.61 -5.22 -18.79
C ASN A 413 4.20 -3.86 -19.15
N LEU A 414 4.80 -3.22 -18.16
CA LEU A 414 5.58 -2.03 -18.40
C LEU A 414 6.87 -2.47 -19.09
N ASN A 415 7.06 -2.04 -20.35
CA ASN A 415 8.29 -2.32 -21.06
C ASN A 415 9.21 -1.10 -21.00
N TYR A 416 10.04 -1.05 -19.97
CA TYR A 416 11.09 -0.05 -19.80
C TYR A 416 12.43 -0.47 -20.43
N SER A 417 12.41 -1.37 -21.43
CA SER A 417 13.65 -1.83 -22.06
C SER A 417 14.27 -0.81 -23.01
N THR A 418 13.55 0.27 -23.35
CA THR A 418 14.08 1.31 -24.25
C THR A 418 14.71 2.44 -23.42
N GLN A 419 15.84 2.97 -23.91
CA GLN A 419 16.63 4.00 -23.23
C GLN A 419 15.85 5.32 -23.00
N ASP A 420 14.85 5.58 -23.82
CA ASP A 420 13.96 6.74 -23.81
C ASP A 420 12.71 6.59 -22.92
N SER A 421 12.71 5.58 -22.03
CA SER A 421 11.68 5.43 -21.01
C SER A 421 12.01 6.23 -19.74
N TYR A 422 11.19 7.24 -19.43
CA TYR A 422 11.33 8.07 -18.24
C TYR A 422 10.01 8.39 -17.55
N ARG A 423 10.08 8.83 -16.29
CA ARG A 423 8.94 9.33 -15.51
C ARG A 423 9.27 10.65 -14.84
N PHE A 424 8.23 11.42 -14.52
CA PHE A 424 8.37 12.70 -13.84
C PHE A 424 7.73 12.71 -12.46
N THR A 425 8.33 13.49 -11.56
CA THR A 425 7.66 14.06 -10.39
C THR A 425 8.11 15.50 -10.19
N LYS A 426 7.31 16.31 -9.50
CA LYS A 426 7.65 17.69 -9.10
C LYS A 426 7.75 17.77 -7.59
N ASN A 427 8.80 18.42 -7.06
CA ASN A 427 8.90 18.69 -5.63
C ASN A 427 9.79 19.90 -5.35
N ASN A 428 9.46 20.71 -4.35
CA ASN A 428 10.26 21.89 -3.94
C ASN A 428 10.68 22.79 -5.13
N ASN A 429 9.73 23.10 -6.03
CA ASN A 429 9.94 23.88 -7.27
C ASN A 429 10.96 23.30 -8.27
N LYS A 430 11.32 22.03 -8.11
CA LYS A 430 12.18 21.30 -9.05
C LYS A 430 11.39 20.19 -9.75
N LEU A 431 11.83 19.85 -10.96
CA LEU A 431 11.36 18.69 -11.70
C LEU A 431 12.36 17.55 -11.55
N TYR A 432 11.88 16.33 -11.38
CA TYR A 432 12.72 15.14 -11.31
C TYR A 432 12.40 14.21 -12.46
N VAL A 433 13.44 13.80 -13.18
CA VAL A 433 13.35 12.87 -14.31
C VAL A 433 13.97 11.54 -13.90
N PHE A 434 13.12 10.52 -13.79
CA PHE A 434 13.53 9.15 -13.49
C PHE A 434 13.86 8.44 -14.80
N LEU A 435 15.13 8.11 -15.01
CA LEU A 435 15.57 7.24 -16.10
C LEU A 435 15.23 5.79 -15.74
N MET A 436 14.21 5.23 -16.39
CA MET A 436 13.67 3.91 -16.04
C MET A 436 14.57 2.78 -16.57
N ASN A 437 15.27 3.01 -17.69
CA ASN A 437 16.28 2.07 -18.19
C ASN A 437 17.69 2.48 -17.78
N ASN A 438 18.23 1.82 -16.77
CA ASN A 438 19.56 2.12 -16.24
C ASN A 438 20.73 1.33 -16.87
N SER A 439 20.49 0.56 -17.94
CA SER A 439 21.49 -0.40 -18.44
C SER A 439 22.59 0.20 -19.31
N GLU A 440 22.32 1.28 -20.04
CA GLU A 440 23.20 1.78 -21.11
C GLU A 440 23.59 3.24 -20.91
N ASP A 441 24.81 3.57 -21.35
CA ASP A 441 25.29 4.95 -21.45
C ASP A 441 24.75 5.56 -22.77
N GLY A 442 24.76 6.88 -22.93
CA GLY A 442 24.26 7.54 -24.14
C GLY A 442 23.55 8.85 -23.84
N VAL A 443 22.51 9.15 -24.62
CA VAL A 443 21.74 10.39 -24.48
C VAL A 443 20.29 10.05 -24.14
N LEU A 444 19.77 10.67 -23.08
CA LEU A 444 18.35 10.64 -22.73
C LEU A 444 17.66 11.83 -23.40
N GLU A 445 16.75 11.54 -24.33
CA GLU A 445 15.94 12.56 -25.00
C GLU A 445 14.60 12.76 -24.30
N VAL A 446 14.43 13.93 -23.68
CA VAL A 446 13.23 14.35 -22.96
C VAL A 446 12.49 15.39 -23.79
N THR A 447 11.65 14.90 -24.70
CA THR A 447 10.85 15.71 -25.64
C THR A 447 9.84 16.63 -24.93
N ASP A 448 9.36 16.23 -23.76
CA ASP A 448 8.42 17.03 -22.95
C ASP A 448 9.02 18.34 -22.39
N LEU A 449 10.35 18.52 -22.52
CA LEU A 449 11.09 19.70 -22.01
C LEU A 449 11.71 20.54 -23.13
N GLY A 450 11.06 20.57 -24.30
CA GLY A 450 11.36 21.54 -25.35
C GLY A 450 11.06 22.97 -24.89
N ASN A 451 11.80 23.94 -25.41
CA ASN A 451 11.75 25.34 -24.95
C ASN A 451 11.41 26.32 -26.08
N GLU A 452 10.41 26.00 -26.90
CA GLU A 452 9.96 26.86 -28.03
C GLU A 452 9.51 28.25 -27.55
N ASP A 453 8.79 28.32 -26.42
CA ASP A 453 8.23 29.57 -25.88
C ASP A 453 9.11 30.27 -24.82
N ASN A 454 10.34 29.78 -24.57
CA ASN A 454 11.23 30.25 -23.49
C ASN A 454 10.64 30.21 -22.06
N GLU A 455 9.63 29.36 -21.82
CA GLU A 455 9.00 29.20 -20.49
C GLU A 455 9.69 28.17 -19.59
N LEU A 456 10.47 27.24 -20.17
CA LEU A 456 11.14 26.13 -19.48
C LEU A 456 12.67 26.30 -19.47
N ASN A 457 13.16 27.51 -19.20
CA ASN A 457 14.60 27.80 -19.15
C ASN A 457 15.27 27.01 -18.01
N ILE A 458 16.08 26.02 -18.35
CA ILE A 458 16.80 25.19 -17.39
C ILE A 458 18.03 25.94 -16.91
N ARG A 459 18.14 26.10 -15.59
CA ARG A 459 19.31 26.69 -14.93
C ARG A 459 20.38 25.63 -14.67
N HIS A 460 19.97 24.47 -14.18
CA HIS A 460 20.90 23.44 -13.76
C HIS A 460 20.26 22.05 -13.74
N ILE A 461 21.07 21.02 -14.02
CA ILE A 461 20.69 19.60 -13.92
C ILE A 461 21.71 18.88 -13.04
N ASN A 462 21.22 18.17 -12.02
CA ASN A 462 22.00 17.34 -11.11
C ASN A 462 21.61 15.87 -11.23
N LEU A 463 22.57 14.96 -11.18
CA LEU A 463 22.30 13.54 -10.94
C LEU A 463 22.26 13.29 -9.42
N LEU A 464 21.13 12.83 -8.89
CA LEU A 464 21.02 12.58 -7.45
C LEU A 464 22.01 11.48 -7.01
N GLY A 465 22.72 11.76 -5.90
CA GLY A 465 23.74 10.86 -5.34
C GLY A 465 25.15 11.10 -5.87
N THR A 466 25.36 12.14 -6.70
CA THR A 466 26.69 12.53 -7.18
C THR A 466 26.88 14.06 -7.08
N GLU A 467 28.12 14.51 -7.20
CA GLU A 467 28.51 15.93 -7.36
C GLU A 467 29.00 16.22 -8.79
N GLU A 468 28.78 15.27 -9.70
CA GLU A 468 29.24 15.35 -11.08
C GLU A 468 28.41 16.36 -11.88
N GLU A 469 29.08 17.16 -12.68
CA GLU A 469 28.41 18.05 -13.62
C GLU A 469 27.72 17.23 -14.71
N VAL A 470 26.41 17.42 -14.87
CA VAL A 470 25.64 16.77 -15.92
C VAL A 470 25.77 17.60 -17.19
N GLU A 471 26.27 17.00 -18.26
CA GLU A 471 26.24 17.62 -19.58
C GLU A 471 24.82 17.49 -20.17
N TRP A 472 24.29 18.57 -20.71
CA TRP A 472 22.95 18.60 -21.32
C TRP A 472 22.84 19.71 -22.38
N LYS A 473 21.84 19.58 -23.25
CA LYS A 473 21.51 20.57 -24.27
C LYS A 473 20.00 20.67 -24.41
N GLN A 474 19.44 21.86 -24.24
CA GLN A 474 18.03 22.14 -24.49
C GLN A 474 17.86 22.80 -25.87
N THR A 475 16.81 22.40 -26.58
CA THR A 475 16.39 22.98 -27.86
C THR A 475 14.89 23.26 -27.83
N GLU A 476 14.35 23.89 -28.86
CA GLU A 476 12.91 24.08 -29.03
C GLU A 476 12.14 22.74 -28.98
N LYS A 477 12.75 21.64 -29.42
CA LYS A 477 12.08 20.32 -29.56
C LYS A 477 12.26 19.38 -28.36
N GLY A 478 13.14 19.70 -27.43
CA GLY A 478 13.42 18.82 -26.30
C GLY A 478 14.74 19.10 -25.59
N LEU A 479 14.93 18.38 -24.49
CA LEU A 479 16.15 18.35 -23.70
C LEU A 479 16.90 17.03 -23.93
N SER A 480 18.17 17.14 -24.31
CA SER A 480 19.10 16.02 -24.37
C SER A 480 19.97 16.02 -23.12
N ILE A 481 19.91 14.96 -22.30
CA ILE A 481 20.79 14.76 -21.14
C ILE A 481 21.82 13.69 -21.49
N PHE A 482 23.11 14.02 -21.42
CA PHE A 482 24.17 13.05 -21.61
C PHE A 482 24.31 12.20 -20.35
N ILE A 483 24.00 10.92 -20.46
CA ILE A 483 23.91 10.00 -19.33
C ILE A 483 25.32 9.76 -18.79
N SER A 484 25.55 10.20 -17.55
CA SER A 484 26.83 10.01 -16.85
C SER A 484 27.23 8.53 -16.81
N LYS A 485 28.54 8.25 -16.83
CA LYS A 485 29.05 6.88 -16.59
C LYS A 485 28.94 6.48 -15.11
N ASN A 486 28.83 7.45 -14.22
CA ASN A 486 28.65 7.23 -12.80
C ASN A 486 27.25 6.67 -12.52
N ARG A 487 27.19 5.64 -11.67
CA ARG A 487 25.96 4.93 -11.31
C ARG A 487 25.79 4.98 -9.79
N PRO A 488 25.20 6.06 -9.24
CA PRO A 488 24.98 6.18 -7.80
C PRO A 488 24.04 5.08 -7.27
N SER A 489 23.22 4.48 -8.13
CA SER A 489 22.43 3.30 -7.84
C SER A 489 22.44 2.29 -8.99
N LYS A 490 22.23 1.00 -8.64
CA LYS A 490 21.94 -0.10 -9.57
C LYS A 490 20.60 0.09 -10.30
N TYR A 491 19.68 0.88 -9.73
CA TYR A 491 18.31 1.09 -10.20
C TYR A 491 18.13 2.46 -10.87
N ALA A 492 16.88 2.86 -11.15
CA ALA A 492 16.57 4.09 -11.88
C ALA A 492 17.39 5.30 -11.37
N ARG A 493 18.07 6.00 -12.29
CA ARG A 493 18.79 7.25 -11.99
C ARG A 493 17.80 8.40 -12.02
N VAL A 494 18.03 9.38 -11.16
CA VAL A 494 17.13 10.52 -11.03
C VAL A 494 17.90 11.80 -11.28
N TYR A 495 17.49 12.53 -12.32
CA TYR A 495 18.00 13.85 -12.63
C TYR A 495 17.08 14.89 -12.01
N GLU A 496 17.63 15.76 -11.17
CA GLU A 496 16.96 16.93 -10.62
C GLU A 496 17.20 18.12 -11.55
N ILE A 497 16.13 18.78 -11.98
CA ILE A 497 16.15 19.93 -12.89
C ILE A 497 15.64 21.16 -12.15
N GLU A 498 16.46 22.20 -12.11
CA GLU A 498 16.12 23.53 -11.62
C GLU A 498 15.94 24.48 -12.81
N PHE A 499 14.84 25.23 -12.81
CA PHE A 499 14.53 26.22 -13.84
C PHE A 499 14.87 27.62 -13.34
N GLU A 500 15.17 28.55 -14.25
CA GLU A 500 15.44 29.96 -13.90
C GLU A 500 14.21 30.65 -13.31
N ASN A 501 13.03 30.30 -13.81
CA ASN A 501 11.75 30.83 -13.37
C ASN A 501 11.00 29.81 -12.51
N GLN A 502 10.13 30.29 -11.61
CA GLN A 502 9.20 29.39 -10.94
C GLN A 502 8.31 28.71 -11.96
N ILE A 503 8.24 27.39 -11.87
CA ILE A 503 7.37 26.59 -12.72
C ILE A 503 5.90 26.83 -12.33
N VAL A 504 5.24 27.74 -13.04
CA VAL A 504 3.79 27.95 -13.00
C VAL A 504 3.20 27.34 -14.27
N LEU A 505 2.92 26.04 -14.24
CA LEU A 505 2.21 25.38 -15.34
C LEU A 505 0.71 25.64 -15.17
N LYS A 506 0.08 26.11 -16.24
CA LYS A 506 -1.38 26.27 -16.32
C LYS A 506 -2.09 24.95 -16.58
#